data_AF-A0A519XAL5-F1
#
_entry.id   AF-A0A519XAL5-F1
#
_cell.length_a   1.000
_cell.length_b   1.000
_cell.length_c   1.000
_cell.angle_alpha   90.00
_cell.angle_beta   90.00
_cell.angle_gamma   90.00
#
_symmetry.space_group_name_H-M   'P 1'
#
loop_
_entity.id
_entity.type
_entity.pdbx_description
1 polymer ?
#
loop_
_entity_poly.entity_id
_entity_poly.type
_entity_poly.pdbx_seq_one_letter_code
_entity_poly.pdbx_strand_id
1 'polypeptide(L)'
;LQDSELTLSTVSLVQQGRVAIGDEIGFALKAKLVVVLIGERPGLSAVNSMGIYMTFMPRVGLTDESRNCISNIRPGGMSYPQAADKLFYLITESFRRKLSGVNLKDDASNKLLD
;
A
#
# COMPACT_ATOMS: atom_id res chain seq x y z
N LEU A 1 -3.61 -12.80 -3.08
CA LEU A 1 -4.97 -12.53 -2.53
C LEU A 1 -5.93 -13.68 -2.80
N GLN A 2 -5.98 -14.22 -4.03
CA GLN A 2 -6.85 -15.37 -4.34
C GLN A 2 -6.57 -16.61 -3.47
N ASP A 3 -5.32 -16.80 -3.05
CA ASP A 3 -4.93 -17.91 -2.17
C ASP A 3 -4.84 -17.53 -0.67
N SER A 4 -5.41 -16.39 -0.28
CA SER A 4 -5.43 -15.92 1.12
C SER A 4 -6.84 -15.94 1.68
N GLU A 5 -6.98 -16.03 3.01
CA GLU A 5 -8.28 -15.88 3.71
C GLU A 5 -8.83 -14.44 3.72
N LEU A 6 -8.22 -13.53 2.94
CA LEU A 6 -8.62 -12.13 2.86
C LEU A 6 -9.73 -11.93 1.83
N THR A 7 -10.75 -11.17 2.21
CA THR A 7 -11.79 -10.71 1.30
C THR A 7 -11.50 -9.30 0.80
N LEU A 8 -11.80 -9.03 -0.47
CA LEU A 8 -11.73 -7.68 -1.05
C LEU A 8 -13.04 -6.92 -0.79
N SER A 9 -12.94 -5.65 -0.40
CA SER A 9 -14.08 -4.73 -0.44
C SER A 9 -14.33 -4.22 -1.86
N THR A 10 -15.39 -3.44 -2.03
CA THR A 10 -15.60 -2.64 -3.25
C THR A 10 -14.37 -1.79 -3.57
N VAL A 11 -13.98 -1.79 -4.84
CA VAL A 11 -12.90 -0.93 -5.36
C VAL A 11 -13.45 0.46 -5.61
N SER A 12 -12.79 1.47 -5.03
CA SER A 12 -13.18 2.88 -5.19
C SER A 12 -12.23 3.58 -6.16
N LEU A 13 -12.79 4.19 -7.20
CA LEU A 13 -12.06 5.10 -8.08
C LEU A 13 -12.29 6.54 -7.62
N VAL A 14 -11.23 7.23 -7.21
CA VAL A 14 -11.32 8.57 -6.62
C VAL A 14 -10.66 9.59 -7.53
N GLN A 15 -11.42 10.58 -7.97
CA GLN A 15 -10.88 11.75 -8.67
C GLN A 15 -10.31 12.77 -7.68
N GLN A 16 -9.20 13.42 -8.05
CA GLN A 16 -8.50 14.41 -7.22
C GLN A 16 -8.04 13.87 -5.85
N GLY A 17 -7.95 12.55 -5.71
CA GLY A 17 -7.53 11.89 -4.49
C GLY A 17 -6.13 12.32 -4.04
N ARG A 18 -5.93 12.26 -2.73
CA ARG A 18 -4.62 12.29 -2.06
C ARG A 18 -4.52 11.04 -1.21
N VAL A 19 -3.32 10.68 -0.78
CA VAL A 19 -3.04 9.45 -0.02
C VAL A 19 -4.02 9.25 1.15
N ALA A 20 -4.30 10.31 1.92
CA ALA A 20 -5.17 10.25 3.10
C ALA A 20 -6.64 9.87 2.79
N ILE A 21 -7.09 9.92 1.53
CA ILE A 21 -8.47 9.51 1.18
C ILE A 21 -8.75 8.05 1.54
N GLY A 22 -7.69 7.22 1.56
CA GLY A 22 -7.80 5.82 1.97
C GLY A 22 -8.31 5.65 3.40
N ASP A 23 -8.08 6.63 4.27
CA ASP A 23 -8.51 6.53 5.66
C ASP A 23 -10.02 6.68 5.81
N GLU A 24 -10.60 7.70 5.15
CA GLU A 24 -12.04 7.95 5.15
C GLU A 24 -12.81 6.81 4.49
N ILE A 25 -12.36 6.37 3.31
CA ILE A 25 -12.98 5.26 2.57
C ILE A 25 -12.86 3.96 3.36
N GLY A 26 -11.67 3.65 3.88
CA GLY A 26 -11.44 2.45 4.67
C GLY A 26 -12.29 2.39 5.93
N PHE A 27 -12.39 3.52 6.64
CA PHE A 27 -13.24 3.64 7.81
C PHE A 27 -14.72 3.43 7.47
N ALA A 28 -15.22 4.10 6.42
CA ALA A 28 -16.61 3.99 5.98
C ALA A 28 -16.99 2.56 5.55
N LEU A 29 -16.07 1.89 4.84
CA LEU A 29 -16.23 0.49 4.41
C LEU A 29 -15.92 -0.54 5.50
N LYS A 30 -15.51 -0.10 6.70
CA LYS A 30 -15.06 -0.97 7.81
C LYS A 30 -13.94 -1.93 7.37
N ALA A 31 -13.08 -1.49 6.46
CA ALA A 31 -11.96 -2.25 5.97
C ALA A 31 -10.89 -2.37 7.07
N LYS A 32 -10.32 -3.56 7.24
CA LYS A 32 -9.20 -3.79 8.18
C LYS A 32 -7.87 -3.25 7.65
N LEU A 33 -7.74 -3.08 6.35
CA LEU A 33 -6.56 -2.59 5.67
C LEU A 33 -7.00 -1.89 4.38
N VAL A 34 -6.35 -0.78 4.05
CA VAL A 34 -6.55 -0.08 2.77
C VAL A 34 -5.23 0.01 2.03
N VAL A 35 -5.32 -0.15 0.71
CA VAL A 35 -4.25 0.11 -0.25
C VAL A 35 -4.72 1.21 -1.18
N VAL A 36 -3.94 2.29 -1.28
CA VAL A 36 -4.14 3.39 -2.23
C VAL A 36 -3.08 3.29 -3.31
N LEU A 37 -3.52 3.00 -4.54
CA LEU A 37 -2.70 3.10 -5.74
C LEU A 37 -2.85 4.52 -6.30
N ILE A 38 -1.76 5.26 -6.42
CA ILE A 38 -1.80 6.67 -6.82
C ILE A 38 -0.62 7.03 -7.73
N GLY A 39 -0.90 7.79 -8.79
CA GLY A 39 0.15 8.35 -9.63
C GLY A 39 1.04 9.31 -8.84
N GLU A 40 2.35 9.17 -9.00
CA GLU A 40 3.30 10.09 -8.38
C GLU A 40 3.35 11.41 -9.15
N ARG A 41 3.90 12.46 -8.52
CA ARG A 41 4.20 13.70 -9.23
C ARG A 41 5.17 13.38 -10.38
N PRO A 42 4.90 13.80 -11.63
CA PRO A 42 5.78 13.51 -12.75
C PRO A 42 7.16 14.15 -12.52
N GLY A 43 8.19 13.30 -12.58
CA GLY A 43 9.58 13.75 -12.64
C GLY A 43 9.98 14.15 -14.06
N LEU A 44 11.13 14.81 -14.21
CA LEU A 44 11.63 15.28 -15.50
C LEU A 44 11.76 14.16 -16.55
N SER A 45 12.16 12.96 -16.12
CA SER A 45 12.38 11.77 -16.96
C SER A 45 11.47 10.60 -16.60
N ALA A 46 10.60 10.76 -15.60
CA ALA A 46 9.78 9.69 -15.03
C ALA A 46 8.33 10.19 -14.85
N VAL A 47 7.60 10.22 -15.96
CA VAL A 47 6.24 10.78 -16.03
C VAL A 47 5.15 9.75 -15.72
N ASN A 48 5.49 8.47 -15.64
CA ASN A 48 4.57 7.34 -15.54
C ASN A 48 4.79 6.50 -14.26
N SER A 49 5.25 7.12 -13.18
CA SER A 49 5.53 6.45 -11.90
C SER A 49 4.28 6.34 -11.02
N MET A 50 4.07 5.18 -10.39
CA MET A 50 3.01 4.94 -9.42
C MET A 50 3.60 4.68 -8.03
N GLY A 51 2.87 5.13 -7.01
CA GLY A 51 3.09 4.80 -5.61
C GLY A 51 1.92 3.99 -5.04
N ILE A 52 2.24 3.21 -4.01
CA ILE A 52 1.29 2.44 -3.21
C ILE A 52 1.43 2.87 -1.76
N TYR A 53 0.31 3.22 -1.14
CA TYR A 53 0.23 3.52 0.28
C TYR A 53 -0.68 2.53 0.98
N MET A 54 -0.19 1.92 2.06
CA MET A 54 -0.92 0.88 2.79
C MET A 54 -1.10 1.27 4.26
N THR A 55 -2.33 1.20 4.75
CA THR A 55 -2.70 1.50 6.13
C THR A 55 -3.49 0.35 6.73
N PHE A 56 -3.04 -0.17 7.87
CA PHE A 56 -3.81 -1.12 8.69
C PHE A 56 -4.71 -0.36 9.66
N MET A 57 -5.96 -0.80 9.81
CA MET A 57 -7.01 -0.14 10.61
C MET A 57 -7.15 1.37 10.29
N PRO A 58 -7.45 1.72 9.02
CA PRO A 58 -7.61 3.11 8.59
C PRO A 58 -8.68 3.84 9.41
N ARG A 59 -8.38 5.09 9.76
CA ARG A 59 -9.30 6.01 10.45
C ARG A 59 -8.90 7.46 10.18
N VAL A 60 -9.86 8.37 10.24
CA VAL A 60 -9.62 9.81 10.08
C VAL A 60 -8.61 10.30 11.14
N GLY A 61 -7.70 11.18 10.73
CA GLY A 61 -6.68 11.77 11.60
C GLY A 61 -5.36 11.00 11.67
N LEU A 62 -5.19 9.94 10.87
CA LEU A 62 -3.89 9.27 10.72
C LEU A 62 -2.88 10.14 9.95
N THR A 63 -1.63 10.02 10.34
CA THR A 63 -0.47 10.71 9.78
C THR A 63 0.41 9.74 8.97
N ASP A 64 1.33 10.28 8.18
CA ASP A 64 2.07 9.52 7.15
C ASP A 64 2.92 8.39 7.73
N GLU A 65 3.41 8.51 8.96
CA GLU A 65 4.15 7.47 9.66
C GLU A 65 3.32 6.20 9.91
N SER A 66 1.99 6.27 9.80
CA SER A 66 1.10 5.10 9.91
C SER A 66 0.99 4.31 8.61
N ARG A 67 1.61 4.79 7.52
CA ARG A 67 1.43 4.27 6.16
C ARG A 67 2.73 3.64 5.65
N ASN A 68 2.67 2.40 5.16
CA ASN A 68 3.76 1.87 4.37
C ASN A 68 3.71 2.49 2.97
N CYS A 69 4.87 2.74 2.37
CA CYS A 69 5.00 3.30 1.03
C CYS A 69 5.84 2.39 0.14
N ILE A 70 5.32 2.05 -1.05
CA ILE A 70 6.07 1.46 -2.15
C ILE A 70 6.03 2.46 -3.30
N SER A 71 7.17 3.04 -3.67
CA SER A 71 7.27 4.09 -4.69
C SER A 71 8.00 3.61 -5.93
N ASN A 72 8.09 4.48 -6.94
CA ASN A 72 8.93 4.27 -8.12
C ASN A 72 8.51 3.04 -8.95
N ILE A 73 7.21 2.70 -8.94
CA ILE A 73 6.68 1.54 -9.67
C ILE A 73 6.42 1.95 -11.12
N ARG A 74 7.30 1.50 -12.03
CA ARG A 74 7.23 1.78 -13.47
C ARG A 74 8.26 0.96 -14.26
N PRO A 75 8.16 0.91 -15.60
CA PRO A 75 9.29 0.55 -16.46
C PRO A 75 10.52 1.43 -16.15
N GLY A 76 11.68 0.80 -15.88
CA GLY A 76 12.90 1.51 -15.44
C GLY A 76 12.93 1.89 -13.95
N GLY A 77 11.95 1.44 -13.17
CA GLY A 77 11.94 1.51 -11.71
C GLY A 77 11.69 0.13 -11.10
N MET A 78 10.88 0.05 -10.04
CA MET A 78 10.38 -1.22 -9.53
C MET A 78 9.36 -1.79 -10.52
N SER A 79 9.54 -3.05 -10.91
CA SER A 79 8.58 -3.71 -11.82
C SER A 79 7.25 -4.00 -11.12
N TYR A 80 6.16 -4.11 -11.91
CA TYR A 80 4.85 -4.44 -11.36
C TYR A 80 4.82 -5.77 -10.57
N PRO A 81 5.47 -6.86 -11.05
CA PRO A 81 5.53 -8.10 -10.26
C PRO A 81 6.24 -7.91 -8.92
N GLN A 82 7.41 -7.25 -8.90
CA GLN A 82 8.14 -6.98 -7.65
C GLN A 82 7.33 -6.12 -6.68
N ALA A 83 6.61 -5.12 -7.18
CA ALA A 83 5.75 -4.28 -6.35
C ALA A 83 4.56 -5.08 -5.78
N ALA A 84 3.98 -5.99 -6.58
CA ALA A 84 2.88 -6.86 -6.15
C ALA A 84 3.34 -7.85 -5.07
N ASP A 85 4.51 -8.48 -5.24
CA ASP A 85 5.08 -9.41 -4.25
C ASP A 85 5.37 -8.69 -2.93
N LYS A 86 6.01 -7.52 -3.01
CA LYS A 86 6.29 -6.67 -1.84
C LYS A 86 5.01 -6.21 -1.15
N LEU A 87 4.00 -5.79 -1.91
CA LEU A 87 2.70 -5.42 -1.35
C LEU A 87 2.05 -6.61 -0.64
N PHE A 88 2.07 -7.79 -1.25
CA PHE A 88 1.47 -8.98 -0.65
C PHE A 88 2.19 -9.42 0.62
N TYR A 89 3.52 -9.32 0.66
CA TYR A 89 4.31 -9.51 1.88
C TYR A 89 3.86 -8.54 2.98
N LEU A 90 3.78 -7.24 2.67
CA LEU A 90 3.37 -6.22 3.64
C LEU A 90 1.94 -6.43 4.13
N ILE A 91 0.99 -6.76 3.25
CA ILE A 91 -0.39 -7.10 3.64
C ILE A 91 -0.39 -8.28 4.62
N THR A 92 0.33 -9.35 4.28
CA THR A 92 0.39 -10.56 5.11
C THR A 92 0.94 -10.25 6.51
N GLU A 93 2.06 -9.54 6.58
CA GLU A 93 2.67 -9.15 7.85
C GLU A 93 1.82 -8.11 8.61
N SER A 94 1.11 -7.21 7.92
CA SER A 94 0.14 -6.31 8.54
C SER A 94 -0.97 -7.06 9.24
N PHE A 95 -1.58 -8.06 8.60
CA PHE A 95 -2.63 -8.86 9.23
C PHE A 95 -2.10 -9.73 10.38
N ARG A 96 -0.92 -10.33 10.19
CA ARG A 96 -0.27 -11.18 11.21
C ARG A 96 0.11 -10.40 12.47
N ARG A 97 0.73 -9.22 12.29
CA ARG A 97 1.29 -8.41 13.38
C ARG A 97 0.37 -7.31 13.85
N LYS A 98 -0.67 -6.98 13.08
CA LYS A 98 -1.62 -5.86 13.30
C LYS A 98 -0.93 -4.50 13.26
N LEU A 99 -0.02 -4.30 12.29
CA LEU A 99 0.82 -3.11 12.16
C LEU A 99 0.82 -2.56 10.73
N SER A 100 1.10 -1.26 10.58
CA SER A 100 1.50 -0.63 9.33
C SER A 100 2.44 0.54 9.62
N GLY A 101 2.95 1.18 8.57
CA GLY A 101 3.80 2.36 8.67
C GLY A 101 5.18 2.04 9.21
N VAL A 102 5.76 2.97 9.96
CA VAL A 102 7.11 2.85 10.53
C VAL A 102 7.28 1.63 11.45
N ASN A 103 6.18 1.11 12.00
CA ASN A 103 6.17 -0.07 12.86
C ASN A 103 6.19 -1.40 12.08
N LEU A 104 5.95 -1.36 10.77
CA LEU A 104 6.02 -2.53 9.89
C LEU A 104 7.13 -2.33 8.85
N LYS A 105 8.31 -2.89 9.14
CA LYS A 105 9.45 -2.83 8.23
C LYS A 105 9.29 -3.83 7.07
N ASP A 106 9.85 -3.45 5.93
CA ASP A 106 10.00 -4.35 4.81
C ASP A 106 11.25 -5.22 4.99
N ASP A 107 11.04 -6.37 5.63
CA ASP A 107 12.09 -7.37 5.85
C ASP A 107 12.09 -8.46 4.76
N ALA A 108 11.38 -8.26 3.63
CA ALA A 108 11.22 -9.28 2.59
C ALA A 108 12.56 -9.75 2.01
N SER A 109 13.54 -8.84 1.89
CA SER A 109 14.89 -9.16 1.44
C SER A 109 15.72 -9.96 2.44
N ASN A 110 15.38 -9.93 3.74
CA ASN A 110 16.09 -10.73 4.76
C ASN A 110 15.65 -12.19 4.74
N LYS A 111 14.41 -12.51 4.33
CA LYS A 111 13.92 -13.90 4.25
C LYS A 111 14.42 -14.66 3.01
N LEU A 112 14.99 -13.99 2.01
CA LEU A 112 15.59 -14.62 0.82
C LEU A 112 17.05 -15.05 1.04
N LEU A 113 17.62 -14.79 2.22
CA LEU A 113 18.99 -15.12 2.60
C LEU A 113 19.09 -16.29 3.62
N ASP A 114 17.95 -16.89 3.98
CA ASP A 114 17.87 -18.09 4.84
C ASP A 114 17.39 -19.31 4.04
#